data_AF-A0A951AIY1-F1
#
_entry.id   AF-A0A951AIY1-F1
#
_cell.length_a   1.000
_cell.length_b   1.000
_cell.length_c   1.000
_cell.angle_alpha   90.00
_cell.angle_beta   90.00
_cell.angle_gamma   90.00
#
_symmetry.space_group_name_H-M   'P 1'
#
loop_
_entity.id
_entity.type
_entity.pdbx_description
1 polymer ?
#
loop_
_entity_poly.entity_id
_entity_poly.type
_entity_poly.pdbx_seq_one_letter_code
_entity_poly.pdbx_strand_id
1 'polypeptide(L)'
;MAAAPYLFQIFLADWKGIPSDLLSRSIIVEVAPRVVPEASAAGDKDKTERQFAERLARRVSAEFVQGEFNSGAEPGNSIAQIGSLPDEIQGQSPTVYRNGVRAWLL
;
A
#
# COMPACT_ATOMS: atom_id res chain seq x y z
N MET A 1 13.36 -12.00 16.34
CA MET A 1 13.11 -10.58 15.99
C MET A 1 11.99 -10.56 14.96
N ALA A 2 10.90 -9.82 15.18
CA ALA A 2 9.89 -9.65 14.15
C ALA A 2 10.43 -8.68 13.08
N ALA A 3 10.29 -9.02 11.80
CA ALA A 3 10.65 -8.10 10.72
C ALA A 3 9.78 -6.83 10.79
N ALA A 4 10.34 -5.69 10.39
CA ALA A 4 9.60 -4.43 10.34
C ALA A 4 8.57 -4.45 9.20
N PRO A 5 7.39 -3.83 9.36
CA PRO A 5 6.40 -3.75 8.30
C PRO A 5 6.88 -2.87 7.14
N TYR A 6 6.36 -3.14 5.94
CA TYR A 6 6.57 -2.29 4.79
C TYR A 6 5.49 -1.22 4.73
N LEU A 7 5.90 0.05 4.65
CA LEU A 7 5.00 1.19 4.60
C LEU A 7 5.11 1.88 3.25
N PHE A 8 3.98 2.14 2.62
CA PHE A 8 3.91 2.81 1.32
C PHE A 8 2.90 3.96 1.34
N GLN A 9 3.27 5.09 0.74
CA GLN A 9 2.38 6.20 0.45
C GLN A 9 2.05 6.19 -1.05
N ILE A 10 0.77 6.21 -1.38
CA ILE A 10 0.25 6.15 -2.74
C ILE A 10 -0.53 7.42 -3.02
N PHE A 11 -0.06 8.22 -3.97
CA PHE A 11 -0.72 9.45 -4.38
C PHE A 11 -1.83 9.15 -5.40
N LEU A 12 -3.01 9.74 -5.18
CA LEU A 12 -4.20 9.49 -5.99
C LEU A 12 -4.36 10.43 -7.19
N ALA A 13 -3.48 11.43 -7.33
CA ALA A 13 -3.61 12.54 -8.27
C ALA A 13 -3.79 12.15 -9.75
N ASP A 14 -3.27 10.99 -10.18
CA ASP A 14 -3.31 10.54 -11.57
C ASP A 14 -4.36 9.45 -11.84
N TRP A 15 -5.23 9.18 -10.86
CA TRP A 15 -6.11 8.04 -10.95
C TRP A 15 -7.42 8.38 -11.68
N LYS A 16 -7.58 7.80 -12.87
CA LYS A 16 -8.81 7.94 -13.66
C LYS A 16 -10.01 7.36 -12.91
N GLY A 17 -11.09 8.15 -12.81
CA GLY A 17 -12.34 7.74 -12.19
C GLY A 17 -12.45 8.03 -10.69
N ILE A 18 -11.45 8.71 -10.10
CA ILE A 18 -11.53 9.19 -8.72
C ILE A 18 -12.24 10.55 -8.67
N PRO A 19 -13.16 10.76 -7.71
CA PRO A 19 -13.80 12.06 -7.53
C PRO A 19 -12.78 13.11 -7.07
N SER A 20 -12.95 14.35 -7.53
CA SER A 20 -11.92 15.40 -7.44
C SER A 20 -11.49 15.76 -6.02
N ASP A 21 -12.32 15.47 -5.02
CA ASP A 21 -12.06 15.64 -3.58
C ASP A 21 -11.05 14.63 -3.00
N LEU A 22 -10.77 13.56 -3.74
CA LEU A 22 -9.79 12.53 -3.39
C LEU A 22 -8.49 12.64 -4.20
N LEU A 23 -8.43 13.48 -5.25
CA LEU A 23 -7.22 13.60 -6.10
C LEU A 23 -6.03 14.22 -5.36
N SER A 24 -6.28 15.08 -4.37
CA SER A 24 -5.25 15.65 -3.49
C SER A 24 -4.89 14.74 -2.31
N ARG A 25 -5.55 13.60 -2.18
CA ARG A 25 -5.36 12.67 -1.07
C ARG A 25 -4.31 11.62 -1.38
N SER A 26 -3.79 11.02 -0.32
CA SER A 26 -2.86 9.90 -0.39
C SER A 26 -3.37 8.74 0.45
N ILE A 27 -3.06 7.52 0.02
CA ILE A 27 -3.34 6.31 0.79
C ILE A 27 -2.03 5.84 1.39
N ILE A 28 -1.99 5.70 2.71
CA ILE A 28 -0.90 5.01 3.39
C ILE A 28 -1.28 3.55 3.53
N VAL A 29 -0.38 2.65 3.14
CA VAL A 29 -0.57 1.21 3.28
C VAL A 29 0.58 0.61 4.08
N GLU A 30 0.24 -0.09 5.15
CA GLU A 30 1.14 -0.93 5.93
C GLU A 30 0.93 -2.40 5.54
N VAL A 31 1.99 -3.06 5.11
CA VAL A 31 2.01 -4.49 4.81
C VAL A 31 2.84 -5.20 5.87
N ALA A 32 2.19 -6.05 6.66
CA ALA A 32 2.88 -6.86 7.66
C ALA A 32 3.84 -7.85 6.97
N PRO A 33 5.04 -8.09 7.52
CA PRO A 33 6.01 -8.97 6.87
C PRO A 33 5.52 -10.41 6.75
N ARG A 34 4.64 -10.86 7.67
CA ARG A 34 4.05 -12.21 7.66
C ARG A 34 3.23 -12.55 6.41
N VAL A 35 2.81 -11.55 5.62
CA VAL A 35 2.07 -11.77 4.37
C VAL A 35 2.92 -11.61 3.12
N VAL A 36 4.18 -11.22 3.31
CA VAL A 36 5.17 -11.20 2.24
C VAL A 36 5.83 -12.58 2.23
N PRO A 37 5.74 -13.35 1.13
CA PRO A 37 6.39 -14.65 1.04
C PRO A 37 7.91 -14.43 1.13
N GLU A 38 8.56 -15.19 2.01
CA GLU A 38 10.02 -15.15 2.10
C GLU A 38 10.64 -15.58 0.77
N ALA A 39 11.48 -14.72 0.19
CA ALA A 39 12.16 -15.08 -1.05
C ALA A 39 13.28 -16.09 -0.76
N SER A 40 13.30 -17.19 -1.53
CA SER A 40 14.27 -18.28 -1.40
C SER A 40 15.68 -17.83 -1.83
N ALA A 41 16.50 -17.46 -0.84
CA ALA A 41 17.97 -17.47 -0.70
C ALA A 41 18.97 -17.30 -1.90
N ALA A 42 18.57 -17.02 -3.14
CA ALA A 42 19.51 -16.97 -4.28
C ALA A 42 19.68 -15.58 -4.93
N GLY A 43 19.02 -14.53 -4.43
CA GLY A 43 19.23 -13.17 -4.92
C GLY A 43 18.29 -12.16 -4.25
N ASP A 44 18.83 -10.98 -3.94
CA ASP A 44 18.15 -9.72 -3.59
C ASP A 44 16.80 -9.89 -2.84
N LYS A 45 16.82 -10.67 -1.75
CA LYS A 45 15.64 -11.04 -0.94
C LYS A 45 14.78 -9.81 -0.60
N ASP A 46 15.44 -8.77 -0.12
CA ASP A 46 14.79 -7.50 0.25
C ASP A 46 14.07 -6.84 -0.92
N LYS A 47 14.63 -6.91 -2.12
CA LYS A 47 14.04 -6.32 -3.33
C LYS A 47 12.81 -7.10 -3.77
N THR A 48 12.85 -8.44 -3.75
CA THR A 48 11.71 -9.28 -4.11
C THR A 48 10.55 -9.12 -3.12
N GLU A 49 10.87 -9.11 -1.82
CA GLU A 49 9.90 -8.90 -0.75
C GLU A 49 9.25 -7.52 -0.83
N ARG A 50 10.07 -6.47 -1.02
CA ARG A 50 9.59 -5.11 -1.25
C ARG A 50 8.68 -5.01 -2.47
N GLN A 51 9.07 -5.59 -3.61
CA GLN A 51 8.24 -5.58 -4.83
C GLN A 51 6.91 -6.31 -4.65
N PHE A 52 6.88 -7.35 -3.82
CA PHE A 52 5.64 -8.04 -3.48
C PHE A 52 4.76 -7.16 -2.58
N ALA A 53 5.34 -6.56 -1.55
CA ALA A 53 4.64 -5.65 -0.65
C ALA A 53 4.09 -4.41 -1.40
N GLU A 54 4.85 -3.87 -2.35
CA GLU A 54 4.43 -2.76 -3.21
C GLU A 54 3.21 -3.14 -4.07
N ARG A 55 3.24 -4.31 -4.71
CA ARG A 55 2.10 -4.82 -5.50
C ARG A 55 0.85 -5.02 -4.65
N LEU A 56 1.01 -5.54 -3.44
CA LEU A 56 -0.07 -5.64 -2.45
C LEU A 56 -0.63 -4.27 -2.09
N ALA A 57 0.23 -3.29 -1.82
CA ALA A 57 -0.18 -1.94 -1.46
C ALA A 57 -0.97 -1.25 -2.58
N ARG A 58 -0.50 -1.38 -3.83
CA ARG A 58 -1.23 -0.89 -5.02
C ARG A 58 -2.60 -1.55 -5.14
N ARG A 59 -2.68 -2.87 -5.00
CA ARG A 59 -3.94 -3.62 -5.06
C ARG A 59 -4.92 -3.16 -3.99
N VAL A 60 -4.47 -3.06 -2.73
CA VAL A 60 -5.33 -2.61 -1.63
C VAL A 60 -5.82 -1.18 -1.84
N SER A 61 -4.96 -0.29 -2.32
CA SER A 61 -5.35 1.09 -2.63
C SER A 61 -6.39 1.17 -3.74
N ALA A 62 -6.32 0.25 -4.71
CA ALA A 62 -7.28 0.21 -5.80
C ALA A 62 -8.64 -0.31 -5.37
N GLU A 63 -8.66 -1.33 -4.53
CA GLU A 63 -9.89 -1.79 -3.89
C GLU A 63 -10.46 -0.74 -2.93
N PHE A 64 -9.59 0.03 -2.27
CA PHE A 64 -9.99 1.14 -1.40
C PHE A 64 -10.78 2.21 -2.16
N VAL A 65 -10.30 2.57 -3.35
CA VAL A 65 -10.89 3.62 -4.18
C VAL A 65 -12.09 3.13 -4.98
N GLN A 66 -11.99 1.96 -5.61
CA GLN A 66 -12.96 1.47 -6.61
C GLN A 66 -13.90 0.38 -6.06
N GLY A 67 -13.74 -0.05 -4.80
CA GLY A 67 -14.53 -1.12 -4.17
C GLY A 67 -14.10 -2.53 -4.59
N GLU A 68 -13.74 -2.73 -5.87
CA GLU A 68 -13.14 -3.97 -6.39
C GLU A 68 -12.03 -3.65 -7.39
N PHE A 69 -10.95 -4.44 -7.37
CA PHE A 69 -9.91 -4.40 -8.40
C PHE A 69 -10.49 -5.05 -9.65
N ASN A 70 -11.27 -4.31 -10.44
CA ASN A 70 -11.53 -4.70 -11.81
C ASN A 70 -10.18 -4.80 -12.51
N SER A 71 -9.94 -5.88 -13.25
CA SER A 71 -8.71 -6.20 -13.99
C SER A 71 -8.35 -5.19 -15.10
N GLY A 72 -8.47 -3.90 -14.84
CA GLY A 72 -8.00 -2.80 -15.66
C GLY A 72 -6.51 -2.55 -15.43
N ALA A 73 -5.96 -1.67 -16.27
CA ALA A 73 -4.55 -1.29 -16.24
C ALA A 73 -4.11 -0.90 -14.81
N GLU A 74 -2.93 -1.37 -14.39
CA GLU A 74 -2.33 -0.93 -13.13
C GLU A 74 -2.33 0.60 -13.12
N PRO A 75 -2.95 1.23 -12.12
CA PRO A 75 -3.03 2.67 -12.10
C PRO A 75 -1.60 3.21 -11.99
N GLY A 76 -1.26 4.19 -12.83
CA GLY A 76 0.05 4.86 -12.88
C GLY A 76 0.35 5.70 -11.64
N ASN A 77 -0.18 5.31 -10.49
CA ASN A 77 -0.06 6.01 -9.23
C ASN A 77 1.40 6.05 -8.81
N SER A 78 1.82 7.24 -8.39
CA SER A 78 3.10 7.42 -7.70
C SER A 78 3.02 6.74 -6.34
N ILE A 79 3.90 5.75 -6.12
CA ILE A 79 4.07 5.07 -4.84
C ILE A 79 5.47 5.37 -4.31
N ALA A 80 5.56 5.66 -3.02
CA ALA A 80 6.82 5.84 -2.32
C ALA A 80 6.83 4.95 -1.09
N GLN A 81 7.94 4.25 -0.84
CA GLN A 81 8.13 3.58 0.44
C GLN A 81 8.51 4.63 1.50
N ILE A 82 7.83 4.62 2.63
CA ILE A 82 8.09 5.53 3.75
C ILE A 82 8.70 4.75 4.91
N GLY A 83 9.46 5.44 5.76
CA GLY A 83 10.15 4.81 6.91
C GLY A 83 9.24 4.60 8.13
N SER A 84 8.17 5.38 8.24
CA SER A 84 7.28 5.39 9.41
C SER A 84 5.88 5.84 9.01
N LEU A 85 4.88 5.48 9.81
CA LEU A 85 3.52 6.00 9.68
C LEU A 85 3.55 7.52 9.95
N PRO A 86 2.87 8.34 9.12
CA PRO A 86 2.70 9.75 9.41
C PRO A 86 1.99 9.97 10.75
N ASP A 87 2.40 11.01 11.47
CA ASP A 87 1.86 11.35 12.80
C ASP A 87 0.34 11.59 12.77
N GLU A 88 -0.16 12.11 11.64
CA GLU A 88 -1.57 12.39 11.38
C GLU A 88 -2.46 11.15 11.53
N ILE A 89 -1.96 9.97 11.10
CA ILE A 89 -2.67 8.69 11.22
C ILE A 89 -2.16 7.83 12.36
N GLN A 90 -1.17 8.32 13.10
CA GLN A 90 -0.62 7.62 14.26
C GLN A 90 -1.67 7.62 15.38
N GLY A 91 -2.26 6.44 15.63
CA GLY A 91 -3.36 6.28 16.58
C GLY A 91 -4.76 6.31 15.94
N GLN A 92 -4.85 6.55 14.63
CA GLN A 92 -6.10 6.37 13.89
C GLN A 92 -6.32 4.90 13.52
N SER A 93 -7.58 4.46 13.56
CA SER A 93 -7.94 3.12 13.08
C SER A 93 -7.83 3.09 11.56
N PRO A 94 -7.23 2.03 10.98
CA PRO A 94 -7.14 1.91 9.54
C PRO A 94 -8.53 1.81 8.92
N THR A 95 -8.72 2.52 7.81
CA THR A 95 -9.97 2.47 7.05
C THR A 95 -10.18 1.09 6.42
N VAL A 96 -9.09 0.39 6.05
CA VAL A 96 -9.13 -1.02 5.63
C VAL A 96 -8.14 -1.84 6.46
N TYR A 97 -8.62 -2.95 7.02
CA TYR A 97 -7.78 -3.94 7.70
C TYR A 97 -8.14 -5.36 7.26
N ARG A 98 -7.19 -6.06 6.65
CA ARG A 98 -7.38 -7.46 6.22
C ARG A 98 -6.06 -8.15 6.00
N ASN A 99 -5.97 -9.43 6.36
CA ASN A 99 -4.82 -10.29 6.08
C ASN A 99 -3.46 -9.61 6.34
N GLY A 100 -3.31 -8.90 7.48
CA GLY A 100 -2.04 -8.24 7.81
C GLY A 100 -1.69 -7.02 6.95
N VAL A 101 -2.61 -6.51 6.12
CA VAL A 101 -2.49 -5.22 5.43
C VAL A 101 -3.44 -4.22 6.09
N ARG A 102 -2.94 -3.01 6.34
CA ARG A 102 -3.70 -1.86 6.83
C ARG A 102 -3.60 -0.73 5.84
N ALA A 103 -4.68 0.00 5.63
CA ALA A 103 -4.65 1.21 4.81
C ALA A 103 -5.43 2.35 5.46
N TRP A 104 -4.92 3.57 5.29
CA TRP A 104 -5.51 4.83 5.75
C TRP A 104 -5.60 5.81 4.59
N LEU A 105 -6.68 6.57 4.55
CA LEU A 105 -6.82 7.70 3.64
C LEU A 105 -6.41 8.98 4.35
N LEU A 106 -5.41 9.67 3.79
CA LEU A 106 -4.96 11.01 4.15
C LEU A 106 -5.50 12.00 3.13
#